data_AF-A0A9D6KE38-F1
#
_entry.id   AF-A0A9D6KE38-F1
#
_cell.length_a   1.000
_cell.length_b   1.000
_cell.length_c   1.000
_cell.angle_alpha   90.00
_cell.angle_beta   90.00
_cell.angle_gamma   90.00
#
_symmetry.space_group_name_H-M   'P 1'
#
loop_
_entity.id
_entity.type
_entity.pdbx_description
1 polymer ?
#
loop_
_entity_poly.entity_id
_entity_poly.type
_entity_poly.pdbx_seq_one_letter_code
_entity_poly.pdbx_strand_id
1 'polypeptide(L)'
;MRAHAFALPHQLRLSPQPRWRTWRAVFHNPITRTLPGAVAEAFPTVTPVHLRRLGLAHVLCLALAFLDDRLNDDDVAFSRDLNLLKRSMEAEMQARLSEVVGTHAGYWRAARQALRDYAVAHVREAADWRGGRAEDDSHARYARAAAGKLAPARLSALAVAILGGASTSVQTRITRAVDECVIGLQYVDDVDDWEEDYRRGRPTYFVRRHLTAHEWRRRERVPVAELRSRVHLSDTGVEFLQRASHHFGRCATLLDGLPMPTLRTWAARQRDEWARRALVIHRDHQRFHQTLLATWQRRWTL
;
A
#
# COMPACT_ATOMS: atom_id res chain seq x y z
N MET A 1 -24.35 4.75 -20.09
CA MET A 1 -23.13 4.72 -19.25
C MET A 1 -23.34 4.15 -17.85
N ARG A 2 -24.37 4.53 -17.07
CA ARG A 2 -24.60 3.99 -15.70
C ARG A 2 -24.78 2.47 -15.63
N ALA A 3 -25.44 1.83 -16.61
CA ALA A 3 -25.67 0.39 -16.61
C ALA A 3 -24.39 -0.47 -16.81
N HIS A 4 -23.39 0.03 -17.55
CA HIS A 4 -22.12 -0.68 -17.74
C HIS A 4 -21.15 -0.50 -16.56
N ALA A 5 -21.23 0.62 -15.83
CA ALA A 5 -20.38 0.87 -14.66
C ALA A 5 -20.68 -0.09 -13.48
N PHE A 6 -21.92 -0.56 -13.35
CA PHE A 6 -22.30 -1.54 -12.33
C PHE A 6 -21.91 -2.99 -12.69
N ALA A 7 -21.81 -3.32 -13.98
CA ALA A 7 -21.43 -4.64 -14.44
C ALA A 7 -19.91 -4.87 -14.46
N LEU A 8 -19.12 -3.80 -14.63
CA LEU A 8 -17.66 -3.85 -14.76
C LEU A 8 -16.95 -4.58 -13.61
N PRO A 9 -17.26 -4.32 -12.31
CA PRO A 9 -16.61 -5.01 -11.19
C PRO A 9 -16.87 -6.52 -11.18
N HIS A 10 -18.05 -6.96 -11.62
CA HIS A 10 -18.43 -8.37 -11.71
C HIS A 10 -17.84 -9.05 -12.96
N GLN A 11 -17.84 -8.37 -14.11
CA GLN A 11 -17.31 -8.89 -15.37
C GLN A 11 -15.77 -9.04 -15.35
N LEU A 12 -15.08 -8.16 -14.64
CA LEU A 12 -13.63 -8.21 -14.46
C LEU A 12 -13.19 -9.14 -13.32
N ARG A 13 -14.13 -9.86 -12.68
CA ARG A 13 -13.88 -10.72 -11.50
C ARG A 13 -13.10 -10.01 -10.39
N LEU A 14 -13.31 -8.70 -10.23
CA LEU A 14 -12.59 -7.90 -9.24
C LEU A 14 -13.17 -8.03 -7.82
N SER A 15 -14.06 -9.01 -7.62
CA SER A 15 -14.44 -9.54 -6.32
C SER A 15 -14.56 -11.06 -6.48
N PRO A 16 -13.57 -11.85 -6.06
CA PRO A 16 -13.68 -13.29 -6.11
C PRO A 16 -14.51 -13.72 -4.90
N GLN A 17 -15.74 -14.18 -5.12
CA GLN A 17 -16.64 -14.79 -4.12
C GLN A 17 -17.19 -13.87 -2.98
N PRO A 18 -18.35 -14.22 -2.38
CA PRO A 18 -19.06 -13.40 -1.38
C PRO A 18 -18.32 -13.20 -0.05
N ARG A 19 -17.21 -13.90 0.17
CA ARG A 19 -16.45 -13.91 1.44
C ARG A 19 -15.16 -13.10 1.40
N TRP A 20 -14.78 -12.55 0.26
CA TRP A 20 -13.53 -11.81 0.11
C TRP A 20 -13.81 -10.33 -0.08
N ARG A 21 -12.92 -9.54 0.50
CA ARG A 21 -12.88 -8.07 0.51
C ARG A 21 -13.26 -7.49 -0.86
N THR A 22 -14.53 -7.09 -0.99
CA THR A 22 -15.09 -6.39 -2.17
C THR A 22 -14.22 -5.17 -2.54
N TRP A 23 -14.38 -4.55 -3.72
CA TRP A 23 -13.81 -3.22 -4.06
C TRP A 23 -13.86 -2.24 -2.88
N ARG A 24 -14.92 -2.29 -2.08
CA ARG A 24 -15.10 -1.51 -0.85
C ARG A 24 -13.91 -1.58 0.11
N ALA A 25 -13.25 -2.73 0.25
CA ALA A 25 -12.13 -2.99 1.15
C ALA A 25 -10.78 -2.48 0.62
N VAL A 26 -10.52 -2.54 -0.69
CA VAL A 26 -9.35 -1.89 -1.30
C VAL A 26 -9.43 -0.36 -1.12
N PHE A 27 -10.65 0.18 -1.15
CA PHE A 27 -10.93 1.59 -0.87
C PHE A 27 -11.31 1.88 0.60
N HIS A 28 -11.12 0.93 1.53
CA HIS A 28 -11.59 1.13 2.91
C HIS A 28 -10.86 2.29 3.57
N ASN A 29 -9.58 2.52 3.21
CA ASN A 29 -8.85 3.67 3.68
C ASN A 29 -9.40 4.96 3.04
N PRO A 30 -10.04 5.85 3.82
CA PRO A 30 -10.63 7.07 3.30
C PRO A 30 -9.61 7.94 2.58
N ILE A 31 -8.38 8.02 3.11
CA ILE A 31 -7.37 8.91 2.56
C ILE A 31 -6.91 8.47 1.18
N THR A 32 -6.87 7.17 0.92
CA THR A 32 -6.53 6.64 -0.40
C THR A 32 -7.54 7.11 -1.45
N ARG A 33 -8.81 7.32 -1.10
CA ARG A 33 -9.81 7.88 -2.05
C ARG A 33 -9.78 9.40 -2.12
N THR A 34 -9.59 10.05 -0.98
CA THR A 34 -9.79 11.50 -0.83
C THR A 34 -8.50 12.29 -0.90
N LEU A 35 -7.37 11.65 -1.20
CA LEU A 35 -6.04 12.27 -1.17
C LEU A 35 -6.00 13.62 -1.92
N PRO A 36 -6.50 13.78 -3.15
CA PRO A 36 -6.48 15.08 -3.82
C PRO A 36 -7.24 16.16 -3.04
N GLY A 37 -8.40 15.82 -2.46
CA GLY A 37 -9.19 16.74 -1.66
C GLY A 37 -8.48 17.12 -0.35
N ALA A 38 -7.87 16.16 0.33
CA ALA A 38 -7.14 16.41 1.57
C ALA A 38 -5.91 17.30 1.36
N VAL A 39 -5.24 17.18 0.20
CA VAL A 39 -4.12 18.07 -0.16
C VAL A 39 -4.63 19.47 -0.54
N ALA A 40 -5.80 19.55 -1.18
CA ALA A 40 -6.37 20.81 -1.65
C ALA A 40 -6.82 21.74 -0.52
N GLU A 41 -6.99 21.23 0.70
CA GLU A 41 -7.21 22.05 1.91
C GLU A 41 -6.15 23.14 2.07
N ALA A 42 -4.92 22.89 1.60
CA ALA A 42 -3.84 23.87 1.67
C ALA A 42 -3.84 24.91 0.54
N PHE A 43 -4.69 24.75 -0.48
CA PHE A 43 -4.61 25.53 -1.71
C PHE A 43 -5.99 26.03 -2.15
N PRO A 44 -6.45 27.19 -1.59
CA PRO A 44 -7.77 27.75 -1.88
C PRO A 44 -8.03 28.06 -3.36
N THR A 45 -6.98 28.23 -4.16
CA THR A 45 -7.06 28.46 -5.62
C THR A 45 -7.47 27.21 -6.40
N VAL A 46 -7.40 26.02 -5.79
CA VAL A 46 -7.80 24.76 -6.42
C VAL A 46 -9.32 24.62 -6.39
N THR A 47 -9.95 24.92 -7.54
CA THR A 47 -11.40 24.90 -7.69
C THR A 47 -12.02 23.49 -7.58
N PRO A 48 -13.33 23.37 -7.29
CA PRO A 48 -14.05 22.09 -7.32
C PRO A 48 -13.99 21.38 -8.68
N VAL A 49 -13.88 22.12 -9.79
CA VAL A 49 -13.71 21.53 -11.14
C VAL A 49 -12.37 20.82 -11.24
N HIS A 50 -11.29 21.46 -10.76
CA HIS A 50 -9.96 20.83 -10.69
C HIS A 50 -10.00 19.57 -9.83
N LEU A 51 -10.64 19.62 -8.66
CA LEU A 51 -10.73 18.46 -7.77
C LEU A 51 -11.52 17.30 -8.36
N ARG A 52 -12.58 17.56 -9.13
CA ARG A 52 -13.30 16.46 -9.81
C ARG A 52 -12.41 15.77 -10.85
N ARG A 53 -11.65 16.53 -11.64
CA ARG A 53 -10.71 15.99 -12.64
C ARG A 53 -9.58 15.20 -11.99
N LEU A 54 -8.93 15.79 -10.99
CA LEU A 54 -7.82 15.16 -10.26
C LEU A 54 -8.30 13.96 -9.44
N GLY A 55 -9.50 14.03 -8.85
CA GLY A 55 -10.12 12.91 -8.15
C GLY A 55 -10.42 11.74 -9.08
N LEU A 56 -10.94 11.99 -10.29
CA LEU A 56 -11.15 10.95 -11.30
C LEU A 56 -9.81 10.34 -11.75
N ALA A 57 -8.82 11.16 -12.07
CA ALA A 57 -7.48 10.68 -12.43
C ALA A 57 -6.87 9.81 -11.32
N HIS A 58 -7.03 10.24 -10.06
CA HIS A 58 -6.58 9.50 -8.88
C HIS A 58 -7.24 8.13 -8.76
N VAL A 59 -8.56 8.07 -8.90
CA VAL A 59 -9.31 6.80 -8.82
C VAL A 59 -8.94 5.87 -9.98
N LEU A 60 -8.78 6.40 -11.20
CA LEU A 60 -8.32 5.62 -12.36
C LEU A 60 -6.91 5.06 -12.12
N CYS A 61 -6.03 5.86 -11.54
CA CYS A 61 -4.68 5.44 -11.16
C CYS A 61 -4.70 4.26 -10.17
N LEU A 62 -5.52 4.34 -9.13
CA LEU A 62 -5.67 3.26 -8.15
C LEU A 62 -6.28 2.00 -8.77
N ALA A 63 -7.27 2.18 -9.64
CA ALA A 63 -7.91 1.08 -10.35
C ALA A 63 -6.94 0.38 -11.31
N LEU A 64 -6.07 1.12 -11.98
CA LEU A 64 -5.00 0.59 -12.82
C LEU A 64 -3.97 -0.18 -12.00
N ALA A 65 -3.51 0.38 -10.87
CA ALA A 65 -2.57 -0.30 -9.98
C ALA A 65 -3.14 -1.63 -9.47
N PHE A 66 -4.41 -1.63 -9.07
CA PHE A 66 -5.10 -2.85 -8.63
C PHE A 66 -5.26 -3.87 -9.78
N LEU A 67 -5.59 -3.41 -10.98
CA LEU A 67 -5.70 -4.30 -12.13
C LEU A 67 -4.35 -4.94 -12.49
N ASP A 68 -3.28 -4.15 -12.46
CA ASP A 68 -1.93 -4.63 -12.70
C ASP A 68 -1.49 -5.64 -11.66
N ASP A 69 -1.78 -5.40 -10.39
CA ASP A 69 -1.52 -6.33 -9.30
C ASP A 69 -2.18 -7.68 -9.59
N ARG A 70 -3.49 -7.70 -9.88
CA ARG A 70 -4.22 -8.94 -10.21
C ARG A 70 -3.76 -9.63 -11.49
N LEU A 71 -3.29 -8.88 -12.48
CA LEU A 71 -2.71 -9.43 -13.71
C LEU A 71 -1.36 -10.09 -13.43
N ASN A 72 -0.48 -9.42 -12.68
CA ASN A 72 0.84 -9.94 -12.32
C ASN A 72 0.73 -11.18 -11.41
N ASP A 73 -0.35 -11.23 -10.66
CA ASP A 73 -0.67 -12.30 -9.73
C ASP A 73 -1.34 -13.52 -10.38
N ASP A 74 -1.67 -13.48 -11.67
CA ASP A 74 -2.48 -14.51 -12.36
C ASP A 74 -3.89 -14.69 -11.74
N ASP A 75 -4.35 -13.69 -10.97
CA ASP A 75 -5.67 -13.64 -10.35
C ASP A 75 -6.78 -13.38 -11.38
N VAL A 76 -6.41 -12.76 -12.51
CA VAL A 76 -7.25 -12.50 -13.67
C VAL A 76 -6.45 -12.86 -14.93
N ALA A 77 -7.03 -13.68 -15.80
CA ALA A 77 -6.39 -14.02 -17.06
C ALA A 77 -6.30 -12.80 -17.99
N PHE A 78 -5.14 -12.61 -18.59
CA PHE A 78 -4.95 -11.59 -19.62
C PHE A 78 -5.89 -11.85 -20.80
N SER A 79 -6.51 -10.79 -21.32
CA SER A 79 -7.30 -10.82 -22.54
C SER A 79 -7.10 -9.54 -23.35
N ARG A 80 -7.43 -9.60 -24.65
CA ARG A 80 -7.38 -8.41 -25.51
C ARG A 80 -8.29 -7.30 -24.99
N ASP A 81 -9.50 -7.64 -24.56
CA ASP A 81 -10.49 -6.67 -24.06
C ASP A 81 -10.02 -6.02 -22.75
N LEU A 82 -9.39 -6.79 -21.87
CA LEU A 82 -8.84 -6.27 -20.63
C LEU A 82 -7.69 -5.29 -20.88
N ASN A 83 -6.81 -5.61 -21.84
CA ASN A 83 -5.75 -4.71 -22.25
C ASN A 83 -6.29 -3.44 -22.92
N LEU A 84 -7.35 -3.54 -23.73
CA LEU A 84 -8.01 -2.36 -24.31
C LEU A 84 -8.62 -1.48 -23.21
N LEU A 85 -9.33 -2.07 -22.24
CA LEU A 85 -9.87 -1.35 -21.09
C LEU A 85 -8.76 -0.64 -20.30
N LYS A 86 -7.67 -1.35 -19.97
CA LYS A 86 -6.52 -0.78 -19.27
C LYS A 86 -5.98 0.45 -20.00
N ARG A 87 -5.74 0.33 -21.31
CA ARG A 87 -5.27 1.46 -22.14
C ARG A 87 -6.25 2.61 -22.19
N SER A 88 -7.56 2.34 -22.25
CA SER A 88 -8.59 3.39 -22.19
C SER A 88 -8.59 4.12 -20.85
N MET A 89 -8.42 3.40 -19.73
CA MET A 89 -8.30 4.01 -18.40
C MET A 89 -7.02 4.84 -18.25
N GLU A 90 -5.89 4.36 -18.78
CA GLU A 90 -4.63 5.10 -18.81
C GLU A 90 -4.75 6.40 -19.62
N ALA A 91 -5.35 6.32 -20.82
CA ALA A 91 -5.57 7.47 -21.68
C ALA A 91 -6.49 8.51 -21.03
N GLU A 92 -7.58 8.06 -20.42
CA GLU A 92 -8.50 8.93 -19.68
C GLU A 92 -7.82 9.58 -18.48
N MET A 93 -7.07 8.81 -17.67
CA MET A 93 -6.29 9.33 -16.55
C MET A 93 -5.31 10.43 -17.01
N GLN A 94 -4.55 10.16 -18.08
CA GLN A 94 -3.59 11.12 -18.63
C GLN A 94 -4.29 12.36 -19.19
N ALA A 95 -5.43 12.22 -19.86
CA ALA A 95 -6.22 13.35 -20.36
C ALA A 95 -6.66 14.26 -19.22
N ARG A 96 -7.21 13.69 -18.12
CA ARG A 96 -7.63 14.48 -16.95
C ARG A 96 -6.49 15.18 -16.25
N LEU A 97 -5.33 14.53 -16.13
CA LEU A 97 -4.13 15.18 -15.59
C LEU A 97 -3.67 16.32 -16.50
N SER A 98 -3.65 16.11 -17.81
CA SER A 98 -3.22 17.11 -18.81
C SER A 98 -4.14 18.34 -18.86
N GLU A 99 -5.45 18.14 -18.72
CA GLU A 99 -6.41 19.25 -18.62
C GLU A 99 -6.14 20.18 -17.43
N VAL A 100 -5.53 19.67 -16.35
CA VAL A 100 -5.31 20.42 -15.10
C VAL A 100 -3.90 20.99 -15.04
N VAL A 101 -2.89 20.19 -15.36
CA VAL A 101 -1.47 20.59 -15.23
C VAL A 101 -0.88 21.16 -16.53
N GLY A 102 -1.61 21.06 -17.64
CA GLY A 102 -1.17 21.54 -18.95
C GLY A 102 0.19 20.98 -19.35
N THR A 103 1.09 21.86 -19.79
CA THR A 103 2.44 21.53 -20.26
C THR A 103 3.50 21.65 -19.16
N HIS A 104 3.12 21.69 -17.87
CA HIS A 104 4.05 21.91 -16.76
C HIS A 104 5.19 20.87 -16.73
N ALA A 105 6.38 21.25 -17.21
CA ALA A 105 7.49 20.31 -17.47
C ALA A 105 7.95 19.57 -16.20
N GLY A 106 7.95 20.26 -15.05
CA GLY A 106 8.31 19.66 -13.77
C GLY A 106 7.36 18.55 -13.32
N TYR A 107 6.07 18.69 -13.64
CA TYR A 107 5.05 17.68 -13.32
C TYR A 107 5.29 16.42 -14.15
N TRP A 108 5.41 16.59 -15.47
CA TRP A 108 5.59 15.46 -16.38
C TRP A 108 6.92 14.74 -16.18
N ARG A 109 7.96 15.43 -15.72
CA ARG A 109 9.21 14.80 -15.28
C ARG A 109 8.97 13.90 -14.06
N ALA A 110 8.26 14.39 -13.05
CA ALA A 110 7.93 13.61 -11.86
C ALA A 110 6.99 12.43 -12.19
N ALA A 111 6.02 12.63 -13.09
CA ALA A 111 5.13 11.57 -13.58
C ALA A 111 5.91 10.42 -14.24
N ARG A 112 6.83 10.74 -15.16
CA ARG A 112 7.71 9.72 -15.77
C ARG A 112 8.56 9.00 -14.73
N GLN A 113 9.06 9.72 -13.72
CA GLN A 113 9.82 9.08 -12.64
C GLN A 113 8.93 8.13 -11.82
N ALA A 114 7.74 8.56 -11.41
CA ALA A 114 6.81 7.73 -10.65
C ALA A 114 6.41 6.45 -11.40
N LEU A 115 6.19 6.53 -12.72
CA LEU A 115 5.91 5.35 -13.54
C LEU A 115 7.10 4.40 -13.64
N ARG A 116 8.34 4.94 -13.67
CA ARG A 116 9.56 4.11 -13.60
C ARG A 116 9.71 3.45 -12.23
N ASP A 117 9.50 4.20 -11.15
CA ASP A 117 9.56 3.66 -9.78
C ASP A 117 8.56 2.51 -9.61
N TYR A 118 7.35 2.68 -10.14
CA TYR A 118 6.31 1.66 -10.18
C TYR A 118 6.73 0.39 -10.94
N ALA A 119 7.20 0.54 -12.19
CA ALA A 119 7.65 -0.60 -12.98
C ALA A 119 8.82 -1.34 -12.30
N VAL A 120 9.79 -0.61 -11.73
CA VAL A 120 10.92 -1.19 -11.00
C VAL A 120 10.46 -1.94 -9.76
N ALA A 121 9.46 -1.43 -9.02
CA ALA A 121 8.92 -2.11 -7.85
C ALA A 121 8.34 -3.48 -8.21
N HIS A 122 7.50 -3.56 -9.24
CA HIS A 122 6.91 -4.83 -9.70
C HIS A 122 7.96 -5.81 -10.23
N VAL A 123 8.92 -5.35 -11.02
CA VAL A 123 10.00 -6.21 -11.54
C VAL A 123 10.83 -6.80 -10.40
N ARG A 124 11.16 -5.99 -9.38
CA ARG A 124 11.94 -6.44 -8.23
C ARG A 124 11.17 -7.45 -7.38
N GLU A 125 9.89 -7.22 -7.13
CA GLU A 125 9.05 -8.16 -6.41
C GLU A 125 8.96 -9.51 -7.14
N ALA A 126 8.72 -9.48 -8.45
CA ALA A 126 8.70 -10.70 -9.27
C ALA A 126 10.06 -11.43 -9.28
N ALA A 127 11.17 -10.68 -9.28
CA ALA A 127 12.51 -11.25 -9.21
C ALA A 127 12.81 -11.90 -7.86
N ASP A 128 12.42 -11.23 -6.76
CA ASP A 128 12.48 -11.78 -5.40
C ASP A 128 11.69 -13.10 -5.35
N TRP A 129 10.50 -13.13 -5.97
CA TRP A 129 9.66 -14.33 -6.08
C TRP A 129 10.33 -15.53 -6.75
N ARG A 130 11.16 -15.26 -7.77
CA ARG A 130 11.75 -16.31 -8.60
C ARG A 130 12.95 -17.02 -7.97
N GLY A 131 13.31 -16.68 -6.72
CA GLY A 131 14.30 -17.43 -5.93
C GLY A 131 15.59 -16.66 -5.67
N GLY A 132 15.67 -15.40 -6.08
CA GLY A 132 16.72 -14.50 -5.60
C GLY A 132 16.35 -14.01 -4.21
N ARG A 133 16.88 -14.63 -3.14
CA ARG A 133 16.97 -13.88 -1.88
C ARG A 133 17.99 -12.78 -2.14
N ALA A 134 17.52 -11.60 -2.57
CA ALA A 134 18.41 -10.49 -2.86
C ALA A 134 19.24 -10.16 -1.61
N GLU A 135 20.53 -9.89 -1.81
CA GLU A 135 21.56 -9.78 -0.77
C GLU A 135 21.19 -8.77 0.34
N ASP A 136 20.40 -7.74 0.00
CA ASP A 136 19.90 -6.72 0.93
C ASP A 136 18.41 -6.94 1.31
N ASP A 137 18.10 -7.96 2.11
CA ASP A 137 16.73 -8.28 2.58
C ASP A 137 16.22 -7.36 3.71
N SER A 138 16.45 -6.06 3.57
CA SER A 138 16.20 -5.04 4.61
C SER A 138 14.83 -4.37 4.52
N HIS A 139 14.39 -3.83 5.66
CA HIS A 139 13.22 -2.95 5.72
C HIS A 139 13.36 -1.72 4.81
N ALA A 140 14.57 -1.21 4.60
CA ALA A 140 14.79 -0.09 3.69
C ALA A 140 14.50 -0.48 2.24
N ARG A 141 14.88 -1.69 1.81
CA ARG A 141 14.51 -2.21 0.48
C ARG A 141 13.00 -2.37 0.36
N TYR A 142 12.38 -2.97 1.37
CA TYR A 142 10.93 -3.15 1.43
C TYR A 142 10.17 -1.82 1.33
N ALA A 143 10.54 -0.82 2.15
CA ALA A 143 9.90 0.50 2.13
C ALA A 143 10.02 1.18 0.75
N ARG A 144 11.17 1.06 0.09
CA ARG A 144 11.33 1.57 -1.29
C ARG A 144 10.40 0.85 -2.28
N ALA A 145 10.25 -0.46 -2.16
CA ALA A 145 9.34 -1.24 -3.02
C ALA A 145 7.87 -0.83 -2.77
N ALA A 146 7.46 -0.74 -1.51
CA ALA A 146 6.11 -0.31 -1.12
C ALA A 146 5.77 1.09 -1.66
N ALA A 147 6.67 2.07 -1.49
CA ALA A 147 6.50 3.41 -2.05
C ALA A 147 6.40 3.40 -3.59
N GLY A 148 7.18 2.54 -4.25
CA GLY A 148 7.15 2.40 -5.71
C GLY A 148 5.80 1.89 -6.24
N LYS A 149 5.21 0.88 -5.58
CA LYS A 149 3.94 0.26 -6.00
C LYS A 149 2.76 1.23 -6.10
N LEU A 150 2.73 2.29 -5.30
CA LEU A 150 1.71 3.34 -5.39
C LEU A 150 2.29 4.71 -5.77
N ALA A 151 3.49 4.76 -6.32
CA ALA A 151 4.10 6.00 -6.79
C ALA A 151 3.21 6.78 -7.77
N PRO A 152 2.41 6.16 -8.65
CA PRO A 152 1.47 6.88 -9.51
C PRO A 152 0.36 7.62 -8.72
N ALA A 153 -0.07 7.11 -7.57
CA ALA A 153 -1.13 7.72 -6.76
C ALA A 153 -0.72 9.09 -6.17
N ARG A 154 0.58 9.34 -5.96
CA ARG A 154 1.08 10.65 -5.49
C ARG A 154 1.02 11.74 -6.56
N LEU A 155 0.80 11.39 -7.83
CA LEU A 155 0.76 12.36 -8.92
C LEU A 155 -0.44 13.32 -8.80
N SER A 156 -1.60 12.84 -8.35
CA SER A 156 -2.74 13.72 -8.12
C SER A 156 -2.48 14.69 -6.97
N ALA A 157 -1.79 14.28 -5.91
CA ALA A 157 -1.35 15.18 -4.84
C ALA A 157 -0.36 16.24 -5.34
N LEU A 158 0.61 15.84 -6.18
CA LEU A 158 1.56 16.76 -6.81
C LEU A 158 0.85 17.75 -7.74
N ALA A 159 -0.13 17.30 -8.52
CA ALA A 159 -0.91 18.15 -9.41
C ALA A 159 -1.69 19.21 -8.63
N VAL A 160 -2.32 18.84 -7.51
CA VAL A 160 -2.97 19.80 -6.60
C VAL A 160 -1.96 20.84 -6.10
N ALA A 161 -0.79 20.41 -5.62
CA ALA A 161 0.22 21.32 -5.10
C ALA A 161 0.74 22.30 -6.17
N ILE A 162 1.02 21.82 -7.39
CA ILE A 162 1.47 22.67 -8.50
C ILE A 162 0.40 23.69 -8.87
N LEU A 163 -0.85 23.25 -9.00
CA LEU A 163 -1.97 24.14 -9.34
C LEU A 163 -2.23 25.19 -8.24
N GLY A 164 -1.99 24.80 -6.99
CA GLY A 164 -2.04 25.68 -5.82
C GLY A 164 -0.89 26.67 -5.71
N GLY A 165 0.08 26.65 -6.63
CA GLY A 165 1.26 27.52 -6.57
C GLY A 165 2.27 27.13 -5.49
N ALA A 166 2.25 25.88 -5.02
CA ALA A 166 3.20 25.41 -4.02
C ALA A 166 4.65 25.53 -4.51
N SER A 167 5.55 25.96 -3.64
CA SER A 167 6.99 25.91 -3.92
C SER A 167 7.47 24.47 -4.07
N THR A 168 8.61 24.27 -4.74
CA THR A 168 9.22 22.94 -4.93
C THR A 168 9.48 22.20 -3.61
N SER A 169 9.81 22.94 -2.53
CA SER A 169 10.02 22.34 -1.21
C SER A 169 8.71 21.83 -0.61
N VAL A 170 7.61 22.58 -0.74
CA VAL A 170 6.27 22.14 -0.30
C VAL A 170 5.79 20.96 -1.14
N GLN A 171 5.98 20.99 -2.46
CA GLN A 171 5.67 19.87 -3.35
C GLN A 171 6.41 18.59 -2.91
N THR A 172 7.71 18.69 -2.61
CA THR A 172 8.53 17.57 -2.13
C THR A 172 8.07 17.03 -0.79
N ARG A 173 7.67 17.91 0.14
CA ARG A 173 7.13 17.49 1.45
C ARG A 173 5.83 16.72 1.29
N ILE A 174 4.92 17.20 0.44
CA ILE A 174 3.64 16.53 0.16
C ILE A 174 3.87 15.15 -0.45
N THR A 175 4.70 15.05 -1.50
CA THR A 175 4.94 13.76 -2.15
C THR A 175 5.62 12.76 -1.21
N ARG A 176 6.59 13.20 -0.42
CA ARG A 176 7.19 12.36 0.64
C ARG A 176 6.18 11.94 1.69
N ALA A 177 5.28 12.82 2.12
CA ALA A 177 4.25 12.46 3.10
C ALA A 177 3.31 11.37 2.54
N VAL A 178 2.99 11.42 1.25
CA VAL A 178 2.21 10.36 0.58
C VAL A 178 3.00 9.05 0.51
N ASP A 179 4.29 9.09 0.18
CA ASP A 179 5.14 7.90 0.16
C ASP A 179 5.17 7.24 1.56
N GLU A 180 5.37 8.03 2.63
CA GLU A 180 5.36 7.53 4.01
C GLU A 180 4.00 6.91 4.39
N CYS A 181 2.90 7.52 3.96
CA CYS A 181 1.56 6.96 4.15
C CYS A 181 1.41 5.59 3.48
N VAL A 182 1.83 5.48 2.22
CA VAL A 182 1.77 4.23 1.44
C VAL A 182 2.62 3.13 2.09
N ILE A 183 3.82 3.46 2.54
CA ILE A 183 4.70 2.49 3.22
C ILE A 183 4.04 1.99 4.51
N GLY A 184 3.48 2.90 5.31
CA GLY A 184 2.78 2.52 6.53
C GLY A 184 1.59 1.59 6.26
N LEU A 185 0.85 1.83 5.19
CA LEU A 185 -0.27 0.96 4.79
C LEU A 185 0.20 -0.42 4.35
N GLN A 186 1.28 -0.54 3.58
CA GLN A 186 1.80 -1.84 3.16
C GLN A 186 2.25 -2.69 4.35
N TYR A 187 2.88 -2.08 5.36
CA TYR A 187 3.26 -2.80 6.59
C TYR A 187 2.05 -3.38 7.33
N VAL A 188 0.93 -2.65 7.36
CA VAL A 188 -0.32 -3.11 7.97
C VAL A 188 -0.95 -4.23 7.13
N ASP A 189 -1.02 -4.03 5.82
CA ASP A 189 -1.57 -4.97 4.86
C ASP A 189 -0.87 -6.33 4.94
N ASP A 190 0.47 -6.32 4.92
CA ASP A 190 1.29 -7.52 5.08
C ASP A 190 1.08 -8.23 6.44
N VAL A 191 0.65 -7.54 7.50
CA VAL A 191 0.35 -8.16 8.80
C VAL A 191 -1.07 -8.74 8.84
N ASP A 192 -2.03 -8.10 8.17
CA ASP A 192 -3.43 -8.52 8.19
C ASP A 192 -3.70 -9.65 7.18
N ASP A 193 -3.06 -9.64 6.01
CA ASP A 193 -3.44 -10.49 4.88
C ASP A 193 -2.41 -11.62 4.57
N TRP A 194 -1.33 -11.74 5.36
CA TRP A 194 -0.23 -12.68 5.09
C TRP A 194 -0.65 -14.15 4.91
N GLU A 195 -1.66 -14.63 5.65
CA GLU A 195 -2.10 -16.02 5.54
C GLU A 195 -2.76 -16.29 4.19
N GLU A 196 -3.49 -15.32 3.67
CA GLU A 196 -4.16 -15.39 2.38
C GLU A 196 -3.13 -15.38 1.26
N ASP A 197 -2.19 -14.43 1.31
CA ASP A 197 -1.12 -14.30 0.33
C ASP A 197 -0.25 -15.56 0.30
N TYR A 198 0.10 -16.09 1.48
CA TYR A 198 0.85 -17.34 1.56
C TYR A 198 0.09 -18.52 0.95
N ARG A 199 -1.22 -18.66 1.20
CA ARG A 199 -2.04 -19.72 0.60
C ARG A 199 -2.10 -19.62 -0.93
N ARG A 200 -2.08 -18.40 -1.46
CA ARG A 200 -2.01 -18.11 -2.91
C ARG A 200 -0.63 -18.34 -3.52
N GLY A 201 0.37 -18.73 -2.71
CA GLY A 201 1.74 -18.93 -3.18
C GLY A 201 2.50 -17.61 -3.35
N ARG A 202 2.09 -16.57 -2.63
CA ARG A 202 2.69 -15.22 -2.62
C ARG A 202 3.19 -14.77 -1.23
N PRO A 203 4.02 -15.53 -0.47
CA PRO A 203 4.63 -15.05 0.78
C PRO A 203 5.13 -13.59 0.76
N THR A 204 4.45 -12.70 1.46
CA THR A 204 4.88 -11.30 1.62
C THR A 204 6.26 -11.20 2.29
N TYR A 205 6.86 -10.00 2.28
CA TYR A 205 8.09 -9.75 3.02
C TYR A 205 7.95 -10.16 4.50
N PHE A 206 6.78 -9.96 5.10
CA PHE A 206 6.43 -10.44 6.43
C PHE A 206 6.62 -11.95 6.57
N VAL A 207 5.99 -12.76 5.70
CA VAL A 207 6.09 -14.22 5.77
C VAL A 207 7.51 -14.71 5.57
N ARG A 208 8.26 -14.08 4.67
CA ARG A 208 9.66 -14.45 4.40
C ARG A 208 10.55 -14.38 5.64
N ARG A 209 10.22 -13.56 6.64
CA ARG A 209 10.95 -13.50 7.92
C ARG A 209 10.81 -14.78 8.76
N HIS A 210 9.84 -15.63 8.45
CA HIS A 210 9.53 -16.89 9.14
C HIS A 210 9.93 -18.13 8.36
N LEU A 211 10.47 -17.95 7.15
CA LEU A 211 10.98 -19.04 6.33
C LEU A 211 12.50 -19.11 6.47
N THR A 212 13.01 -20.33 6.63
CA THR A 212 14.45 -20.58 6.55
C THR A 212 14.96 -20.34 5.13
N ALA A 213 16.26 -20.12 4.99
CA ALA A 213 16.87 -20.00 3.66
C ALA A 213 16.64 -21.25 2.80
N HIS A 214 16.54 -22.43 3.42
CA HIS A 214 16.23 -23.69 2.74
C HIS A 214 14.80 -23.71 2.21
N GLU A 215 13.82 -23.49 3.09
CA GLU A 215 12.39 -23.48 2.75
C GLU A 215 12.09 -22.47 1.64
N TRP A 216 12.69 -21.28 1.74
CA TRP A 216 12.55 -20.25 0.71
C TRP A 216 13.15 -20.66 -0.64
N ARG A 217 14.43 -21.09 -0.67
CA ARG A 217 15.12 -21.43 -1.92
C ARG A 217 14.51 -22.64 -2.62
N ARG A 218 14.04 -23.63 -1.87
CA ARG A 218 13.39 -24.83 -2.42
C ARG A 218 11.90 -24.63 -2.68
N ARG A 219 11.35 -23.47 -2.31
CA ARG A 219 9.91 -23.19 -2.36
C ARG A 219 9.11 -24.26 -1.62
N GLU A 220 9.65 -24.73 -0.50
CA GLU A 220 9.00 -25.73 0.33
C GLU A 220 7.76 -25.12 0.99
N ARG A 221 6.63 -25.82 0.88
CA ARG A 221 5.36 -25.34 1.41
C ARG A 221 5.22 -25.75 2.87
N VAL A 222 5.66 -24.88 3.78
CA VAL A 222 5.39 -24.97 5.21
C VAL A 222 3.86 -24.95 5.45
N PRO A 223 3.30 -25.89 6.23
CA PRO A 223 1.88 -25.86 6.58
C PRO A 223 1.50 -24.52 7.24
N VAL A 224 0.35 -23.94 6.84
CA VAL A 224 -0.08 -22.62 7.35
C VAL A 224 -0.23 -22.61 8.88
N ALA A 225 -0.66 -23.72 9.48
CA ALA A 225 -0.79 -23.83 10.93
C ALA A 225 0.57 -23.72 11.65
N GLU A 226 1.61 -24.29 11.04
CA GLU A 226 2.98 -24.19 11.55
C GLU A 226 3.49 -22.76 11.40
N LEU A 227 3.32 -22.17 10.21
CA LEU A 227 3.74 -20.78 9.95
C LEU A 227 3.02 -19.79 10.88
N ARG A 228 1.73 -20.00 11.16
CA ARG A 228 0.97 -19.22 12.15
C ARG A 228 1.58 -19.31 13.53
N SER A 229 2.01 -20.51 13.93
CA SER A 229 2.70 -20.71 15.20
C SER A 229 4.03 -19.95 15.22
N ARG A 230 4.81 -20.00 14.13
CA ARG A 230 6.07 -19.23 14.01
C ARG A 230 5.85 -17.73 14.09
N VAL A 231 4.81 -17.20 13.44
CA VAL A 231 4.42 -15.78 13.49
C VAL A 231 3.96 -15.39 14.90
N HIS A 232 3.14 -16.21 15.55
CA HIS A 232 2.62 -15.93 16.89
C HIS A 232 3.71 -15.97 17.98
N LEU A 233 4.73 -16.81 17.79
CA LEU A 233 5.85 -16.93 18.70
C LEU A 233 6.97 -15.89 18.46
N SER A 234 6.82 -15.03 17.45
CA SER A 234 7.81 -14.01 17.12
C SER A 234 7.31 -12.60 17.46
N ASP A 235 8.23 -11.64 17.52
CA ASP A 235 7.89 -10.22 17.60
C ASP A 235 7.75 -9.55 16.22
N THR A 236 7.72 -10.31 15.12
CA THR A 236 7.70 -9.74 13.75
C THR A 236 6.43 -8.94 13.48
N GLY A 237 5.27 -9.39 13.97
CA GLY A 237 4.02 -8.62 13.90
C GLY A 237 4.11 -7.29 14.65
N VAL A 238 4.71 -7.31 15.86
CA VAL A 238 4.94 -6.11 16.66
C VAL A 238 5.88 -5.15 15.93
N GLU A 239 6.98 -5.65 15.36
CA GLU A 239 7.95 -4.87 14.60
C GLU A 239 7.29 -4.18 13.39
N PHE A 240 6.52 -4.92 12.58
CA PHE A 240 5.87 -4.37 11.39
C PHE A 240 4.87 -3.27 11.75
N LEU A 241 4.05 -3.47 12.78
CA LEU A 241 3.09 -2.46 13.23
C LEU A 241 3.77 -1.23 13.86
N GLN A 242 4.89 -1.40 14.56
CA GLN A 242 5.71 -0.28 15.03
C GLN A 242 6.31 0.51 13.86
N ARG A 243 6.77 -0.17 12.81
CA ARG A 243 7.26 0.50 11.59
C ARG A 243 6.14 1.23 10.85
N ALA A 244 4.96 0.61 10.73
CA ALA A 244 3.77 1.29 10.20
C ALA A 244 3.48 2.58 10.98
N SER A 245 3.44 2.48 12.32
CA SER A 245 3.26 3.64 13.20
C SER A 245 4.31 4.72 12.95
N HIS A 246 5.59 4.34 12.86
CA HIS A 246 6.68 5.26 12.58
C HIS A 246 6.49 6.01 11.25
N HIS A 247 6.13 5.31 10.17
CA HIS A 247 5.88 5.91 8.86
C HIS A 247 4.67 6.87 8.89
N PHE A 248 3.59 6.51 9.56
CA PHE A 248 2.47 7.44 9.77
C PHE A 248 2.85 8.66 10.61
N GLY A 249 3.72 8.49 11.61
CA GLY A 249 4.30 9.60 12.37
C GLY A 249 5.11 10.55 11.48
N ARG A 250 5.98 10.01 10.62
CA ARG A 250 6.74 10.79 9.65
C ARG A 250 5.85 11.52 8.65
N CYS A 251 4.80 10.86 8.16
CA CYS A 251 3.78 11.50 7.32
C CYS A 251 3.18 12.73 8.02
N ALA A 252 2.74 12.59 9.27
CA ALA A 252 2.20 13.70 10.05
C ALA A 252 3.23 14.85 10.22
N THR A 253 4.47 14.52 10.60
CA THR A 253 5.56 15.50 10.76
C THR A 253 5.89 16.24 9.46
N LEU A 254 5.92 15.55 8.32
CA LEU A 254 6.16 16.19 7.03
C LEU A 254 5.08 17.22 6.67
N LEU A 255 3.87 17.07 7.22
CA LEU A 255 2.72 17.95 7.01
C LEU A 255 2.60 19.05 8.07
N ASP A 256 3.49 19.09 9.07
CA ASP A 256 3.44 20.11 10.12
C ASP A 256 3.62 21.52 9.54
N GLY A 257 2.77 22.45 9.98
CA GLY A 257 2.71 23.82 9.45
C GLY A 257 2.09 23.95 8.05
N LEU A 258 1.65 22.86 7.41
CA LEU A 258 0.86 22.95 6.18
C LEU A 258 -0.65 22.93 6.50
N PRO A 259 -1.49 23.71 5.78
CA PRO A 259 -2.94 23.74 6.01
C PRO A 259 -3.67 22.50 5.43
N MET A 260 -3.24 21.30 5.80
CA MET A 260 -3.86 20.01 5.41
C MET A 260 -4.33 19.22 6.64
N PRO A 261 -5.28 19.74 7.43
CA PRO A 261 -5.69 19.12 8.69
C PRO A 261 -6.22 17.70 8.52
N THR A 262 -6.91 17.37 7.42
CA THR A 262 -7.48 16.04 7.23
C THR A 262 -6.41 14.97 7.09
N LEU A 263 -5.45 15.16 6.19
CA LEU A 263 -4.36 14.19 5.98
C LEU A 263 -3.48 14.06 7.23
N ARG A 264 -3.11 15.18 7.86
CA ARG A 264 -2.28 15.18 9.07
C ARG A 264 -2.98 14.47 10.24
N THR A 265 -4.25 14.79 10.49
CA THR A 265 -5.01 14.18 11.59
C THR A 265 -5.24 12.69 11.33
N TRP A 266 -5.53 12.31 10.09
CA TRP A 266 -5.65 10.91 9.71
C TRP A 266 -4.34 10.16 9.97
N ALA A 267 -3.20 10.69 9.53
CA ALA A 267 -1.88 10.07 9.73
C ALA A 267 -1.53 9.94 11.23
N ALA A 268 -1.79 10.98 12.04
CA ALA A 268 -1.58 10.92 13.48
C ALA A 268 -2.45 9.84 14.16
N ARG A 269 -3.72 9.73 13.76
CA ARG A 269 -4.62 8.67 14.26
C ARG A 269 -4.11 7.28 13.90
N GLN A 270 -3.65 7.08 12.67
CA GLN A 270 -3.07 5.82 12.23
C GLN A 270 -1.80 5.48 13.04
N ARG A 271 -0.89 6.45 13.25
CA ARG A 271 0.29 6.26 14.11
C ARG A 271 -0.12 5.69 15.47
N ASP A 272 -1.08 6.34 16.13
CA ASP A 272 -1.49 5.98 17.48
C ASP A 272 -2.24 4.63 17.52
N GLU A 273 -3.07 4.37 16.50
CA GLU A 273 -3.79 3.10 16.34
C GLU A 273 -2.83 1.91 16.24
N TRP A 274 -1.86 2.00 15.32
CA TRP A 274 -0.92 0.90 15.07
C TRP A 274 0.10 0.72 16.20
N ALA A 275 0.49 1.81 16.87
CA ALA A 275 1.28 1.71 18.10
C ALA A 275 0.52 0.98 19.22
N ARG A 276 -0.77 1.31 19.43
CA ARG A 276 -1.62 0.60 20.40
C ARG A 276 -1.77 -0.87 20.05
N ARG A 277 -2.04 -1.20 18.78
CA ARG A 277 -2.20 -2.60 18.34
C ARG A 277 -0.91 -3.40 18.54
N ALA A 278 0.26 -2.82 18.25
CA ALA A 278 1.56 -3.44 18.53
C ALA A 278 1.76 -3.74 20.03
N LEU A 279 1.39 -2.80 20.92
CA LEU A 279 1.46 -3.01 22.37
C LEU A 279 0.52 -4.11 22.86
N VAL A 280 -0.68 -4.22 22.30
CA VAL A 280 -1.63 -5.30 22.64
C VAL A 280 -1.04 -6.66 22.27
N ILE A 281 -0.57 -6.81 21.03
CA ILE A 281 0.04 -8.06 20.55
C ILE A 281 1.24 -8.44 21.41
N HIS A 282 2.12 -7.47 21.72
CA HIS A 282 3.29 -7.73 22.56
C HIS A 282 2.90 -8.21 23.97
N ARG A 283 1.89 -7.60 24.60
CA ARG A 283 1.39 -8.04 25.92
C ARG A 283 0.81 -9.44 25.88
N ASP A 284 0.10 -9.79 24.81
CA ASP A 284 -0.47 -11.12 24.62
C ASP A 284 0.65 -12.16 24.45
N HIS A 285 1.71 -11.85 23.70
CA HIS A 285 2.90 -12.69 23.59
C HIS A 285 3.56 -12.92 24.95
N GLN A 286 3.75 -11.86 25.75
CA GLN A 286 4.35 -11.98 27.09
C GLN A 286 3.52 -12.86 28.03
N ARG A 287 2.19 -12.71 28.02
CA ARG A 287 1.29 -13.56 28.82
C ARG A 287 1.33 -15.02 28.39
N PHE A 288 1.39 -15.26 27.08
CA PHE A 288 1.51 -16.60 26.53
C PHE A 288 2.81 -17.27 26.98
N HIS A 289 3.95 -16.58 26.87
CA HIS A 289 5.24 -17.09 27.34
C HIS A 289 5.25 -17.38 28.85
N GLN A 290 4.70 -16.48 29.67
CA GLN A 290 4.57 -16.70 31.12
C GLN A 290 3.73 -17.94 31.44
N THR A 291 2.62 -18.14 30.71
CA THR A 291 1.75 -19.32 30.88
C THR A 291 2.46 -20.61 30.50
N LEU A 292 3.23 -20.60 29.40
CA LEU A 292 4.04 -21.75 28.99
C LEU A 292 5.11 -22.09 30.04
N LEU A 293 5.85 -21.09 30.54
CA LEU A 293 6.88 -21.28 31.56
C LEU A 293 6.27 -21.86 32.85
N ALA A 294 5.15 -21.31 33.32
CA ALA A 294 4.45 -21.81 34.51
C ALA A 294 3.90 -23.24 34.34
N THR A 295 3.50 -23.61 33.12
CA THR A 295 3.05 -24.98 32.80
C THR A 295 4.23 -25.95 32.76
N TRP A 296 5.36 -25.52 32.19
CA TRP A 296 6.58 -26.31 32.15
C TRP A 296 7.12 -26.55 33.56
N GLN A 297 7.27 -25.51 34.38
CA GLN A 297 7.74 -25.64 35.78
C GLN A 297 6.90 -26.61 36.62
N ARG A 298 5.57 -26.62 36.43
CA ARG A 298 4.66 -27.57 37.11
C ARG A 298 4.85 -29.03 36.70
N ARG A 299 5.31 -29.29 35.46
CA ARG A 299 5.58 -30.66 34.99
C ARG A 299 6.90 -31.24 35.52
N TRP A 300 7.83 -30.40 35.98
CA TRP A 300 9.14 -30.84 36.50
C TRP A 300 9.22 -30.82 38.03
N THR A 301 8.16 -30.39 38.70
CA THR A 301 8.05 -30.36 40.17
C THR A 301 7.15 -31.47 40.72
N LEU A 302 6.61 -32.33 39.84
CA LEU A 302 5.87 -33.55 40.14
C LEU A 302 6.69 -34.76 39.68
#